data_AF-A0A359IL29-F1
#
_entry.id   AF-A0A359IL29-F1
#
_cell.length_a   1.000
_cell.length_b   1.000
_cell.length_c   1.000
_cell.angle_alpha   90.00
_cell.angle_beta   90.00
_cell.angle_gamma   90.00
#
_symmetry.space_group_name_H-M   'P 1'
#
loop_
_entity.id
_entity.type
_entity.pdbx_description
1 polymer ?
#
loop_
_entity_poly.entity_id
_entity_poly.type
_entity_poly.pdbx_seq_one_letter_code
_entity_poly.pdbx_strand_id
1 'polypeptide(L)'
;NLSRNDFENWIPFELSLKTENEEYHYEQEKGATFTLYELKEFITKFQDIINSKKNGCKVYKFEFSSSEAYFDIILKDPLEENLITIEIWINIGSITNGKFFGYDKGFRFDVSLNGFELFTSSIKEQFEQLKIS
;
A
#
# COMPACT_ATOMS: atom_id res chain seq x y z
N ASN A 1 -19.53 -9.04 -1.87
CA ASN A 1 -19.97 -8.96 -3.28
C ASN A 1 -19.33 -7.76 -3.92
N LEU A 2 -18.51 -8.02 -4.94
CA LEU A 2 -17.94 -6.98 -5.79
C LEU A 2 -19.01 -6.50 -6.77
N SER A 3 -19.07 -5.20 -6.99
CA SER A 3 -19.95 -4.54 -7.94
C SER A 3 -19.13 -3.80 -8.99
N ARG A 4 -19.74 -3.49 -10.14
CA ARG A 4 -19.09 -2.67 -11.18
C ARG A 4 -18.59 -1.33 -10.62
N ASN A 5 -19.35 -0.74 -9.69
CA ASN A 5 -18.98 0.48 -8.99
C ASN A 5 -17.66 0.36 -8.22
N ASP A 6 -17.23 -0.84 -7.80
CA ASP A 6 -15.95 -0.99 -7.11
C ASP A 6 -14.75 -0.74 -8.04
N PHE A 7 -14.91 -0.94 -9.34
CA PHE A 7 -13.84 -0.77 -10.33
C PHE A 7 -13.89 0.60 -11.02
N GLU A 8 -15.07 1.23 -11.08
CA GLU A 8 -15.26 2.51 -11.77
C GLU A 8 -15.25 3.73 -10.83
N ASN A 9 -15.20 3.51 -9.50
CA ASN A 9 -15.00 4.58 -8.53
C ASN A 9 -13.50 4.74 -8.22
N TRP A 10 -12.96 5.88 -8.64
CA TRP A 10 -11.57 6.23 -8.48
C TRP A 10 -11.41 7.16 -7.28
N ILE A 11 -10.57 6.76 -6.34
CA ILE A 11 -10.25 7.48 -5.11
C ILE A 11 -8.85 8.07 -5.27
N PRO A 12 -8.71 9.40 -5.31
CA PRO A 12 -7.40 10.05 -5.30
C PRO A 12 -6.64 9.69 -4.03
N PHE A 13 -5.33 9.50 -4.13
CA PHE A 13 -4.48 9.26 -2.98
C PHE A 13 -3.23 10.13 -2.99
N GLU A 14 -2.66 10.28 -1.80
CA GLU A 14 -1.31 10.76 -1.61
C GLU A 14 -0.49 9.64 -0.96
N LEU A 15 0.71 9.41 -1.48
CA LEU A 15 1.65 8.46 -0.91
C LEU A 15 2.94 9.19 -0.62
N SER A 16 3.36 9.17 0.65
CA SER A 16 4.65 9.67 1.07
C SER A 16 5.50 8.52 1.59
N LEU A 17 6.66 8.32 0.96
CA LEU A 17 7.69 7.39 1.42
C LEU A 17 8.93 8.18 1.82
N LYS A 18 9.21 8.20 3.13
CA LYS A 18 10.37 8.86 3.69
C LYS A 18 11.38 7.82 4.17
N THR A 19 12.60 7.94 3.66
CA THR A 19 13.78 7.22 4.12
C THR A 19 14.74 8.17 4.83
N GLU A 20 15.87 7.67 5.33
CA GLU A 20 16.86 8.50 6.02
C GLU A 20 17.38 9.65 5.16
N ASN A 21 17.57 9.41 3.86
CA ASN A 21 18.24 10.36 2.95
C ASN A 21 17.32 10.93 1.87
N GLU A 22 16.15 10.33 1.66
CA GLU A 22 15.32 10.59 0.50
C GLU A 22 13.84 10.56 0.86
N GLU A 23 13.05 11.35 0.15
CA GLU A 23 11.60 11.41 0.31
C GLU A 23 10.94 11.36 -1.06
N TYR A 24 9.89 10.55 -1.19
CA TYR A 24 9.14 10.33 -2.42
C TYR A 24 7.67 10.63 -2.17
N HIS A 25 7.09 11.45 -3.04
CA HIS A 25 5.69 11.87 -2.92
C HIS A 25 4.94 11.66 -4.23
N TYR A 26 3.85 10.90 -4.14
CA TYR A 26 2.74 11.02 -5.09
C TYR A 26 1.76 12.05 -4.54
N GLU A 27 1.67 13.18 -5.23
CA GLU A 27 0.76 14.29 -4.88
C GLU A 27 -0.56 14.13 -5.64
N GLN A 28 -1.67 14.54 -5.01
CA GLN A 28 -3.00 14.44 -5.61
C GLN A 28 -3.11 15.19 -6.95
N GLU A 29 -2.36 16.28 -7.13
CA GLU A 29 -2.31 17.07 -8.37
C GLU A 29 -1.78 16.28 -9.57
N LYS A 30 -1.12 15.13 -9.33
CA LYS A 30 -0.62 14.23 -10.38
C LYS A 30 -1.64 13.18 -10.83
N GLY A 31 -2.86 13.21 -10.28
CA GLY A 31 -3.95 12.32 -10.67
C GLY A 31 -3.80 10.88 -10.17
N ALA A 32 -2.96 10.65 -9.15
CA ALA A 32 -2.75 9.32 -8.60
C ALA A 32 -4.03 8.79 -7.93
N THR A 33 -4.51 7.64 -8.42
CA THR A 33 -5.79 7.08 -7.97
C THR A 33 -5.72 5.59 -7.67
N PHE A 34 -6.54 5.17 -6.71
CA PHE A 34 -6.96 3.77 -6.55
C PHE A 34 -8.36 3.60 -7.08
N THR A 35 -8.66 2.45 -7.64
CA THR A 35 -10.04 1.97 -7.65
C THR A 35 -10.50 1.65 -6.22
N LEU A 36 -11.79 1.80 -5.95
CA LEU A 36 -12.41 1.40 -4.69
C LEU A 36 -12.14 -0.08 -4.37
N TYR A 37 -12.07 -0.92 -5.40
CA TYR A 37 -11.68 -2.31 -5.32
C TYR A 37 -10.26 -2.49 -4.75
N GLU A 38 -9.27 -1.79 -5.31
CA GLU A 38 -7.87 -1.90 -4.86
C GLU A 38 -7.73 -1.50 -3.40
N LEU A 39 -8.36 -0.41 -2.97
CA LEU A 39 -8.30 0.03 -1.58
C LEU A 39 -8.92 -1.00 -0.62
N LYS A 40 -10.07 -1.59 -1.00
CA LYS A 40 -10.72 -2.66 -0.22
C LYS A 40 -9.87 -3.92 -0.14
N GLU A 41 -9.27 -4.33 -1.26
CA GLU A 41 -8.38 -5.49 -1.30
C GLU A 41 -7.16 -5.26 -0.41
N PHE A 42 -6.53 -4.10 -0.52
CA PHE A 42 -5.36 -3.69 0.25
C PHE A 42 -5.63 -3.75 1.76
N ILE A 43 -6.70 -3.11 2.24
CA ILE A 43 -7.09 -3.12 3.66
C ILE A 43 -7.39 -4.54 4.15
N THR A 44 -8.12 -5.32 3.36
CA THR A 44 -8.51 -6.70 3.74
C THR A 44 -7.27 -7.58 3.89
N LYS A 45 -6.34 -7.51 2.93
CA LYS A 45 -5.12 -8.32 2.93
C LYS A 45 -4.18 -7.95 4.07
N PHE A 46 -4.12 -6.67 4.42
CA PHE A 46 -3.32 -6.20 5.55
C PHE A 46 -3.88 -6.76 6.86
N GLN A 47 -5.20 -6.72 7.04
CA GLN A 47 -5.88 -7.31 8.19
C GLN A 47 -5.67 -8.83 8.27
N ASP A 48 -5.77 -9.54 7.15
CA ASP A 48 -5.54 -10.99 7.09
C ASP A 48 -4.11 -11.35 7.54
N ILE A 49 -3.10 -10.57 7.12
CA ILE A 49 -1.70 -10.76 7.51
C ILE A 49 -1.51 -10.49 9.01
N ILE A 50 -2.07 -9.40 9.53
CA ILE A 50 -2.03 -9.06 10.96
C ILE A 50 -2.65 -10.18 11.79
N ASN A 51 -3.84 -10.64 11.42
CA ASN A 51 -4.55 -11.70 12.11
C ASN A 51 -3.78 -13.02 12.04
N SER A 52 -3.20 -13.34 10.88
CA SER A 52 -2.37 -14.54 10.72
C SER A 52 -1.16 -14.51 11.65
N LYS A 53 -0.44 -13.39 11.72
CA LYS A 53 0.67 -13.21 12.67
C LYS A 53 0.24 -13.37 14.12
N LYS A 54 -0.82 -12.68 14.54
CA LYS A 54 -1.33 -12.72 15.93
C LYS A 54 -1.71 -14.12 16.38
N ASN A 55 -2.21 -14.94 15.46
CA ASN A 55 -2.65 -16.30 15.74
C ASN A 55 -1.55 -17.35 15.54
N GLY A 56 -0.31 -16.95 15.23
CA GLY A 56 0.79 -17.89 14.91
C GLY A 56 0.54 -18.70 13.63
N CYS A 57 -0.35 -18.23 12.76
CA CYS A 57 -0.62 -18.85 11.47
C CYS A 57 0.45 -18.46 10.46
N LYS A 58 0.67 -19.33 9.47
CA LYS A 58 1.56 -19.04 8.35
C LYS A 58 1.08 -17.83 7.56
N VAL A 59 1.92 -16.81 7.45
CA VAL A 59 1.70 -15.66 6.57
C VAL A 59 2.29 -15.98 5.20
N TYR A 60 1.46 -15.92 4.16
CA TYR A 60 1.91 -16.06 2.77
C TYR A 60 2.33 -14.70 2.22
N LYS A 61 3.25 -14.72 1.25
CA LYS A 61 3.64 -13.51 0.50
C LYS A 61 2.39 -12.91 -0.12
N PHE A 62 2.20 -11.61 0.08
CA PHE A 62 1.20 -10.81 -0.60
C PHE A 62 1.90 -9.83 -1.52
N GLU A 63 1.38 -9.67 -2.72
CA GLU A 63 1.90 -8.78 -3.76
C GLU A 63 0.72 -7.97 -4.29
N PHE A 64 0.92 -6.66 -4.39
CA PHE A 64 -0.06 -5.73 -4.90
C PHE A 64 0.63 -4.75 -5.84
N SER A 65 0.02 -4.52 -7.01
CA SER A 65 0.43 -3.49 -7.96
C SER A 65 -0.75 -2.54 -8.16
N SER A 66 -0.50 -1.24 -8.03
CA SER A 66 -1.50 -0.24 -8.40
C SER A 66 -1.81 -0.30 -9.90
N SER A 67 -3.07 -0.09 -10.26
CA SER A 67 -3.62 -0.24 -11.62
C SER A 67 -2.95 0.65 -12.67
N GLU A 68 -2.48 1.83 -12.27
CA GLU A 68 -1.72 2.75 -13.13
C GLU A 68 -0.19 2.66 -12.90
N ALA A 69 0.28 1.58 -12.27
CA ALA A 69 1.70 1.31 -12.01
C ALA A 69 2.44 2.45 -11.29
N TYR A 70 1.78 3.11 -10.34
CA TYR A 70 2.41 4.08 -9.44
C TYR A 70 3.41 3.39 -8.50
N PHE A 71 2.99 2.30 -7.88
CA PHE A 71 3.83 1.55 -6.98
C PHE A 71 3.41 0.07 -6.91
N ASP A 72 4.35 -0.74 -6.41
CA ASP A 72 4.10 -2.10 -5.97
C ASP A 72 4.40 -2.24 -4.47
N ILE A 73 3.62 -3.07 -3.79
CA ILE A 73 3.85 -3.47 -2.41
C ILE A 73 3.95 -4.98 -2.30
N ILE A 74 4.97 -5.44 -1.58
CA ILE A 74 5.17 -6.83 -1.23
C ILE A 74 5.21 -6.94 0.29
N LEU A 75 4.36 -7.78 0.86
CA LEU A 75 4.38 -8.13 2.28
C LEU A 75 4.80 -9.58 2.43
N LYS A 76 5.70 -9.85 3.38
CA LYS A 76 6.13 -11.21 3.69
C LYS A 76 6.48 -11.37 5.16
N ASP A 77 6.46 -12.62 5.59
CA ASP A 77 6.90 -13.00 6.92
C ASP A 77 8.44 -13.10 6.98
N PRO A 78 9.13 -12.32 7.84
CA PRO A 78 10.57 -12.48 8.08
C PRO A 78 10.92 -13.73 8.91
N LEU A 79 9.94 -14.53 9.32
CA LEU A 79 10.03 -15.63 10.31
C LEU A 79 10.40 -15.16 11.72
N GLU A 80 10.15 -13.89 12.02
CA GLU A 80 10.37 -13.28 13.34
C GLU A 80 9.04 -12.96 14.05
N GLU A 81 9.07 -13.08 15.37
CA GLU A 81 7.92 -12.78 16.23
C GLU A 81 7.68 -11.26 16.24
N ASN A 82 6.47 -10.83 15.86
CA ASN A 82 6.06 -9.41 15.82
C ASN A 82 6.72 -8.53 14.74
N LEU A 83 7.29 -9.10 13.68
CA LEU A 83 7.76 -8.33 12.52
C LEU A 83 7.04 -8.71 11.22
N ILE A 84 6.92 -7.74 10.32
CA ILE A 84 6.51 -7.91 8.92
C ILE A 84 7.54 -7.22 8.06
N THR A 85 8.02 -7.89 7.01
CA THR A 85 8.84 -7.23 5.99
C THR A 85 7.93 -6.61 4.94
N ILE A 86 8.15 -5.34 4.64
CA ILE A 86 7.50 -4.60 3.57
C ILE A 86 8.54 -4.28 2.50
N GLU A 87 8.20 -4.53 1.24
CA GLU A 87 8.92 -4.02 0.08
C GLU A 87 7.99 -3.07 -0.67
N ILE A 88 8.44 -1.84 -0.91
CA ILE A 88 7.72 -0.83 -1.69
C ILE A 88 8.57 -0.48 -2.90
N TRP A 89 8.01 -0.63 -4.08
CA TRP A 89 8.63 -0.21 -5.34
C TRP A 89 7.90 1.01 -5.88
N ILE A 90 8.65 2.09 -6.10
CA ILE A 90 8.11 3.37 -6.56
C ILE A 90 8.52 3.60 -8.01
N ASN A 91 7.54 3.86 -8.87
CA ASN A 91 7.78 4.22 -10.27
C ASN A 91 8.32 5.66 -10.40
N ILE A 92 9.63 5.79 -10.61
CA ILE A 92 10.30 7.10 -10.71
C ILE A 92 9.86 7.86 -11.97
N GLY A 93 9.50 7.15 -13.04
CA GLY A 93 8.97 7.76 -14.27
C GLY A 93 7.68 8.53 -14.00
N SER A 94 6.76 7.93 -13.25
CA SER A 94 5.48 8.54 -12.86
C SER A 94 5.67 9.77 -11.94
N ILE A 95 6.56 9.70 -10.95
CA ILE A 95 6.82 10.84 -10.04
C ILE A 95 7.39 12.06 -10.78
N THR A 96 8.23 11.81 -11.77
CA THR A 96 9.01 12.86 -12.44
C THR A 96 8.33 13.40 -13.70
N ASN A 97 7.06 13.04 -13.94
CA ASN A 97 6.30 13.36 -15.16
C ASN A 97 7.08 13.00 -16.43
N GLY A 98 7.71 11.82 -16.42
CA GLY A 98 8.49 11.31 -17.56
C GLY A 98 9.83 12.00 -17.81
N LYS A 99 10.30 12.89 -16.91
CA LYS A 99 11.63 13.53 -17.04
C LYS A 99 12.79 12.55 -16.86
N PHE A 100 12.58 11.47 -16.09
CA PHE A 100 13.52 10.36 -15.97
C PHE A 100 12.92 9.11 -16.63
N PHE A 101 13.73 8.38 -17.39
CA PHE A 101 13.30 7.14 -18.06
C PHE A 101 13.09 6.03 -17.03
N GLY A 102 11.98 5.29 -17.20
CA GLY A 102 11.33 4.41 -16.24
C GLY A 102 12.21 3.30 -15.65
N TYR A 103 12.54 3.48 -14.37
CA TYR A 103 12.96 2.41 -13.49
C TYR A 103 12.20 2.54 -12.18
N ASP A 104 11.98 1.41 -11.53
CA ASP A 104 11.42 1.39 -10.19
C ASP A 104 12.52 1.49 -9.16
N LYS A 105 12.25 2.22 -8.07
CA LYS A 105 13.11 2.25 -6.91
C LYS A 105 12.47 1.49 -5.77
N GLY A 106 13.13 0.42 -5.35
CA GLY A 106 12.67 -0.49 -4.30
C GLY A 106 13.25 -0.13 -2.93
N PHE A 107 12.40 -0.20 -1.92
CA PHE A 107 12.77 -0.06 -0.51
C PHE A 107 12.27 -1.29 0.24
N ARG A 108 13.14 -1.91 1.02
CA ARG A 108 12.78 -3.03 1.89
C ARG A 108 13.10 -2.65 3.33
N PHE A 109 12.13 -2.83 4.21
CA PHE A 109 12.30 -2.59 5.64
C PHE A 109 11.37 -3.50 6.44
N ASP A 110 11.78 -3.80 7.67
CA ASP A 110 10.95 -4.52 8.63
C ASP A 110 10.20 -3.51 9.50
N VAL A 111 8.92 -3.80 9.75
CA VAL A 111 8.07 -3.03 10.65
C VAL A 111 7.59 -3.90 11.79
N SER A 112 7.38 -3.29 12.96
CA SER A 112 6.69 -3.97 14.05
C SER A 112 5.24 -4.27 13.66
N LEU A 113 4.73 -5.42 14.11
CA LEU A 113 3.33 -5.82 13.90
C LEU A 113 2.36 -4.76 14.43
N ASN A 114 2.69 -4.15 15.57
CA ASN A 114 1.91 -3.04 16.14
C ASN A 114 1.93 -1.80 15.22
N GLY A 115 3.10 -1.41 14.70
CA GLY A 115 3.20 -0.30 13.74
C GLY A 115 2.41 -0.56 12.47
N PHE A 116 2.46 -1.79 11.95
CA PHE A 116 1.68 -2.21 10.78
C PHE A 116 0.17 -2.21 11.04
N GLU A 117 -0.26 -2.63 12.23
CA GLU A 117 -1.66 -2.58 12.65
C GLU A 117 -2.19 -1.16 12.78
N LEU A 118 -1.41 -0.25 13.36
CA LEU A 118 -1.75 1.16 13.45
C LEU A 118 -1.90 1.78 12.05
N PHE A 119 -0.91 1.54 11.17
CA PHE A 119 -0.95 2.00 9.78
C PHE A 119 -2.21 1.50 9.05
N THR A 120 -2.49 0.19 9.15
CA THR A 120 -3.67 -0.43 8.52
C THR A 120 -4.98 0.15 9.06
N SER A 121 -5.04 0.42 10.37
CA SER A 121 -6.22 1.02 11.01
C SER A 121 -6.44 2.45 10.54
N SER A 122 -5.39 3.25 10.43
CA SER A 122 -5.48 4.63 9.90
C SER A 122 -5.97 4.68 8.45
N ILE A 123 -5.49 3.77 7.58
CA ILE A 123 -6.02 3.68 6.20
C ILE A 123 -7.50 3.33 6.20
N LYS A 124 -7.91 2.37 7.04
CA LYS A 124 -9.32 1.99 7.16
C LYS A 124 -10.19 3.15 7.64
N GLU A 125 -9.74 3.91 8.63
CA GLU A 125 -10.47 5.08 9.12
C GLU A 125 -10.65 6.14 8.03
N GLN A 126 -9.59 6.45 7.27
CA GLN A 126 -9.68 7.34 6.11
C GLN A 126 -10.68 6.80 5.07
N PHE A 127 -10.65 5.50 4.82
CA PHE A 127 -11.56 4.86 3.88
C PHE A 127 -13.04 4.94 4.31
N GLU A 128 -13.34 4.76 5.60
CA GLU A 128 -14.70 4.91 6.09
C GLU A 128 -15.19 6.36 6.05
N GLN A 129 -14.31 7.34 6.26
CA GLN A 129 -14.65 8.77 6.13
C GLN A 129 -15.07 9.13 4.70
N LEU A 130 -14.42 8.53 3.68
CA LEU A 130 -14.78 8.69 2.26
C LEU A 130 -16.15 8.12 1.89
N LYS A 131 -16.71 7.19 2.68
CA LYS A 131 -18.07 6.66 2.45
C LYS A 131 -19.18 7.52 3.05
N ILE A 132 -18.82 8.42 3.97
CA ILE A 132 -19.75 9.30 4.69
C ILE A 132 -19.89 10.65 3.96
N SER A 133 -18.97 10.97 3.06
CA SER A 133 -19.02 12.12 2.13
C SER A 133 -19.82 11.81 0.87
#